data_AF-A0A9D2SSA6-F1
#
_entry.id   AF-A0A9D2SSA6-F1
#
_cell.length_a   1.000
_cell.length_b   1.000
_cell.length_c   1.000
_cell.angle_alpha   90.00
_cell.angle_beta   90.00
_cell.angle_gamma   90.00
#
_symmetry.space_group_name_H-M   'P 1'
#
loop_
_entity.id
_entity.type
_entity.pdbx_description
1 polymer ?
#
loop_
_entity_poly.entity_id
_entity_poly.type
_entity_poly.pdbx_seq_one_letter_code
_entity_poly.pdbx_strand_id
1 'polypeptide(L)'
;MKEMYEVLKFIEHGVHCRQSMDCVQGTILLNYLKENPQIEKGMLISWFRELAASVDQYHRSHGRQNYRYLNPCSVIVSEEGTLFLLDMEARDNEPVMKRMQKRAVRNHFVKPIYEIGTAGNNDADLFAYGRTIQFILAYSEVYPELSRWDENRLSRVIGRCTGESRRKYADLQQVLKDLPAVPKHRSSVHRLNENGHVKVKKTVILAGAAAGLTVCVVMGAGRKEISGTAKNQAEMSGKSIPEEVSMPKEKKVEYINEEYVQRAAEKTGMAAEILAESLEKQRIAEEMILAYGRVMELEEDSEKIKEAGIKKMELEMKQGDYEQALETAKVVAEKTGGSEELSVLIGECEESTP
;
A
#
# COMPACT_ATOMS: atom_id res chain seq x y z
N MET A 1 -2.74 -18.33 -5.39
CA MET A 1 -2.71 -19.67 -4.74
C MET A 1 -2.74 -19.47 -3.23
N LYS A 2 -3.56 -20.23 -2.48
CA LYS A 2 -3.70 -20.07 -1.01
C LYS A 2 -2.62 -20.88 -0.28
N GLU A 3 -1.95 -20.27 0.67
CA GLU A 3 -0.87 -20.86 1.46
C GLU A 3 -1.12 -20.62 2.96
N MET A 4 -0.44 -21.38 3.81
CA MET A 4 -0.44 -21.18 5.27
C MET A 4 0.67 -20.19 5.63
N TYR A 5 0.35 -19.17 6.42
CA TYR A 5 1.31 -18.17 6.88
C TYR A 5 1.27 -18.05 8.40
N GLU A 6 2.44 -17.98 9.03
CA GLU A 6 2.53 -17.56 10.43
C GLU A 6 2.31 -16.04 10.51
N VAL A 7 1.32 -15.63 11.29
CA VAL A 7 0.87 -14.23 11.37
C VAL A 7 0.75 -13.77 12.82
N LEU A 8 0.78 -12.45 12.99
CA LEU A 8 0.61 -11.80 14.27
C LEU A 8 -0.87 -11.59 14.57
N LYS A 9 -1.29 -12.06 15.74
CA LYS A 9 -2.56 -11.70 16.38
C LYS A 9 -2.28 -10.98 17.70
N PHE A 10 -3.27 -10.23 18.15
CA PHE A 10 -3.16 -9.43 19.36
C PHE A 10 -4.35 -9.68 20.27
N ILE A 11 -4.05 -9.91 21.55
CA ILE A 11 -5.05 -10.07 22.60
C ILE A 11 -5.02 -8.80 23.46
N GLU A 12 -6.17 -8.13 23.53
CA GLU A 12 -6.32 -6.88 24.28
C GLU A 12 -7.11 -7.09 25.56
N HIS A 13 -6.56 -6.60 26.67
CA HIS A 13 -7.23 -6.52 27.97
C HIS A 13 -7.07 -5.10 28.54
N GLY A 14 -8.04 -4.24 28.20
CA GLY A 14 -8.00 -2.82 28.56
C GLY A 14 -6.83 -2.11 27.87
N VAL A 15 -5.87 -1.62 28.65
CA VAL A 15 -4.67 -0.95 28.14
C VAL A 15 -3.55 -1.93 27.76
N HIS A 16 -3.64 -3.18 28.17
CA HIS A 16 -2.62 -4.20 27.89
C HIS A 16 -2.89 -4.85 26.54
N CYS A 17 -1.84 -4.97 25.72
CA CYS A 17 -1.86 -5.67 24.45
C CYS A 17 -0.75 -6.72 24.49
N ARG A 18 -1.08 -7.98 24.18
CA ARG A 18 -0.10 -9.06 24.09
C ARG A 18 -0.15 -9.67 22.70
N GLN A 19 1.02 -9.92 22.11
CA GLN A 19 1.11 -10.71 20.88
C GLN A 19 0.72 -12.16 21.16
N SER A 20 -0.02 -12.74 20.22
CA SER A 20 -0.25 -14.17 20.05
C SER A 20 0.12 -14.51 18.61
N MET A 21 0.84 -15.61 18.41
CA MET A 21 1.07 -16.15 17.07
C MET A 21 -0.14 -16.96 16.63
N ASP A 22 -0.40 -16.99 15.32
CA ASP A 22 -1.38 -17.87 14.70
C ASP A 22 -0.91 -18.28 13.31
N CYS A 23 -1.49 -19.35 12.77
CA CYS A 23 -1.23 -19.82 11.42
C CYS A 23 -2.52 -19.70 10.60
N VAL A 24 -2.51 -18.84 9.59
CA VAL A 24 -3.71 -18.50 8.80
C VAL A 24 -3.53 -18.94 7.36
N GLN A 25 -4.53 -19.63 6.82
CA GLN A 25 -4.62 -19.86 5.38
C GLN A 25 -5.04 -18.57 4.69
N GLY A 26 -4.26 -18.13 3.71
CA GLY A 26 -4.53 -16.86 3.07
C GLY A 26 -3.71 -16.63 1.82
N THR A 27 -3.67 -15.37 1.40
CA THR A 27 -2.90 -14.91 0.25
C THR A 27 -2.24 -13.59 0.59
N ILE A 28 -0.98 -13.43 0.22
CA ILE A 28 -0.26 -12.16 0.34
C ILE A 28 -1.07 -11.05 -0.36
N LEU A 29 -1.27 -9.90 0.30
CA LEU A 29 -2.10 -8.79 -0.18
C LEU A 29 -1.72 -8.33 -1.60
N LEU A 30 -0.43 -8.28 -1.92
CA LEU A 30 0.07 -8.02 -3.28
C LEU A 30 -0.58 -8.95 -4.31
N ASN A 31 -0.61 -10.25 -4.03
CA ASN A 31 -1.14 -11.25 -4.94
C ASN A 31 -2.67 -11.20 -4.96
N TYR A 32 -3.29 -11.02 -3.80
CA TYR A 32 -4.74 -10.91 -3.68
C TYR A 32 -5.30 -9.79 -4.56
N LEU A 33 -4.71 -8.58 -4.49
CA LEU A 33 -5.17 -7.43 -5.28
C LEU A 33 -4.99 -7.62 -6.79
N LYS A 34 -3.98 -8.39 -7.22
CA LYS A 34 -3.79 -8.74 -8.64
C LYS A 34 -4.87 -9.69 -9.14
N GLU A 35 -5.21 -10.70 -8.33
CA GLU A 35 -6.22 -11.69 -8.69
C GLU A 35 -7.65 -11.14 -8.53
N ASN A 36 -7.84 -10.17 -7.61
CA ASN A 36 -9.14 -9.62 -7.22
C ASN A 36 -9.09 -8.08 -7.19
N PRO A 37 -9.02 -7.41 -8.35
CA PRO A 37 -8.93 -5.95 -8.40
C PRO A 37 -10.22 -5.28 -7.91
N GLN A 38 -11.38 -5.92 -8.05
CA GLN A 38 -12.65 -5.34 -7.59
C GLN A 38 -12.82 -5.50 -6.08
N ILE A 39 -12.75 -4.38 -5.35
CA ILE A 39 -12.83 -4.38 -3.89
C ILE A 39 -14.07 -3.61 -3.44
N GLU A 40 -14.86 -4.19 -2.54
CA GLU A 40 -15.98 -3.47 -1.94
C GLU A 40 -15.46 -2.29 -1.09
N LYS A 41 -16.04 -1.10 -1.26
CA LYS A 41 -15.69 0.08 -0.47
C LYS A 41 -15.71 -0.14 1.03
N GLY A 42 -16.69 -0.93 1.53
CA GLY A 42 -16.77 -1.28 2.94
C GLY A 42 -15.56 -2.08 3.42
N MET A 43 -15.18 -3.09 2.63
CA MET A 43 -14.00 -3.93 2.86
C MET A 43 -12.70 -3.11 2.80
N LEU A 44 -12.55 -2.26 1.79
CA LEU A 44 -11.40 -1.36 1.64
C LEU A 44 -11.18 -0.47 2.88
N ILE A 45 -12.25 0.15 3.37
CA ILE A 45 -12.18 0.99 4.57
C ILE A 45 -11.89 0.13 5.81
N SER A 46 -12.42 -1.10 5.89
CA SER A 46 -12.09 -2.04 6.97
C SER A 46 -10.61 -2.36 6.99
N TRP A 47 -10.04 -2.72 5.84
CA TRP A 47 -8.62 -3.02 5.67
C TRP A 47 -7.70 -1.89 6.14
N PHE A 48 -7.99 -0.63 5.79
CA PHE A 48 -7.19 0.49 6.27
C PHE A 48 -7.21 0.62 7.80
N ARG A 49 -8.36 0.36 8.41
CA ARG A 49 -8.51 0.39 9.86
C ARG A 49 -7.85 -0.81 10.54
N GLU A 50 -7.98 -2.01 9.96
CA GLU A 50 -7.35 -3.25 10.43
C GLU A 50 -5.82 -3.12 10.42
N LEU A 51 -5.25 -2.58 9.34
CA LEU A 51 -3.80 -2.32 9.25
C LEU A 51 -3.34 -1.33 10.33
N ALA A 52 -4.03 -0.19 10.46
CA ALA A 52 -3.67 0.81 11.46
C ALA A 52 -3.78 0.27 12.89
N ALA A 53 -4.83 -0.52 13.16
CA ALA A 53 -5.05 -1.16 14.46
C ALA A 53 -3.96 -2.20 14.76
N SER A 54 -3.65 -3.07 13.80
CA SER A 54 -2.65 -4.14 13.97
C SER A 54 -1.26 -3.56 14.23
N VAL A 55 -0.88 -2.48 13.54
CA VAL A 55 0.41 -1.81 13.77
C VAL A 55 0.45 -1.12 15.14
N ASP A 56 -0.63 -0.45 15.56
CA ASP A 56 -0.71 0.12 16.91
C ASP A 56 -0.63 -0.96 18.01
N GLN A 57 -1.28 -2.11 17.79
CA GLN A 57 -1.25 -3.26 18.68
C GLN A 57 0.16 -3.87 18.75
N TYR A 58 0.86 -3.96 17.61
CA TYR A 58 2.26 -4.36 17.56
C TYR A 58 3.13 -3.41 18.40
N HIS A 59 3.02 -2.09 18.20
CA HIS A 59 3.75 -1.10 18.99
C HIS A 59 3.49 -1.26 20.50
N ARG A 60 2.22 -1.46 20.88
CA ARG A 60 1.85 -1.63 22.30
C ARG A 60 2.38 -2.92 22.92
N SER A 61 2.47 -4.00 22.14
CA SER A 61 2.99 -5.29 22.61
C SER A 61 4.52 -5.38 22.63
N HIS A 62 5.23 -4.55 21.86
CA HIS A 62 6.69 -4.59 21.69
C HIS A 62 7.41 -3.36 22.26
N GLY A 63 6.93 -2.81 23.39
CA GLY A 63 7.62 -1.67 24.03
C GLY A 63 7.78 -0.44 23.12
N ARG A 64 6.80 -0.20 22.24
CA ARG A 64 6.78 0.86 21.21
C ARG A 64 7.85 0.72 20.13
N GLN A 65 8.36 -0.48 19.88
CA GLN A 65 9.19 -0.76 18.71
C GLN A 65 8.35 -0.80 17.43
N ASN A 66 8.97 -0.40 16.32
CA ASN A 66 8.37 -0.44 14.99
C ASN A 66 8.33 -1.85 14.43
N TYR A 67 7.31 -2.14 13.63
CA TYR A 67 7.23 -3.29 12.75
C TYR A 67 8.22 -3.20 11.57
N ARG A 68 8.52 -1.99 11.08
CA ARG A 68 9.56 -1.62 10.07
C ARG A 68 9.36 -2.14 8.65
N TYR A 69 8.46 -3.08 8.44
CA TYR A 69 8.34 -3.78 7.16
C TYR A 69 6.94 -3.75 6.58
N LEU A 70 6.06 -2.85 7.03
CA LEU A 70 4.70 -2.80 6.51
C LEU A 70 4.69 -2.47 5.01
N ASN A 71 4.26 -3.43 4.19
CA ASN A 71 4.13 -3.32 2.75
C ASN A 71 3.16 -4.42 2.26
N PRO A 72 2.73 -4.41 0.99
CA PRO A 72 1.79 -5.39 0.45
C PRO A 72 2.27 -6.85 0.51
N CYS A 73 3.56 -7.12 0.70
CA CYS A 73 4.11 -8.46 0.89
C CYS A 73 4.08 -8.95 2.35
N SER A 74 4.05 -8.03 3.34
CA SER A 74 4.00 -8.38 4.78
C SER A 74 2.57 -8.44 5.33
N VAL A 75 1.56 -8.44 4.47
CA VAL A 75 0.15 -8.49 4.85
C VAL A 75 -0.50 -9.69 4.20
N ILE A 76 -1.20 -10.49 5.00
CA ILE A 76 -1.95 -11.66 4.55
C ILE A 76 -3.44 -11.33 4.56
N VAL A 77 -4.12 -11.63 3.46
CA VAL A 77 -5.58 -11.63 3.35
C VAL A 77 -6.07 -13.04 3.64
N SER A 78 -6.84 -13.23 4.72
CA SER A 78 -7.43 -14.53 5.05
C SER A 78 -8.57 -14.91 4.10
N GLU A 79 -9.07 -16.14 4.22
CA GLU A 79 -10.24 -16.58 3.45
C GLU A 79 -11.50 -15.75 3.74
N GLU A 80 -11.64 -15.24 4.97
CA GLU A 80 -12.72 -14.34 5.40
C GLU A 80 -12.48 -12.89 4.96
N GLY A 81 -11.39 -12.60 4.27
CA GLY A 81 -11.06 -11.26 3.79
C GLY A 81 -10.54 -10.32 4.88
N THR A 82 -10.06 -10.85 6.01
CA THR A 82 -9.44 -10.05 7.08
C THR A 82 -7.95 -9.91 6.85
N LEU A 83 -7.37 -8.75 7.20
CA LEU A 83 -5.92 -8.54 7.09
C LEU A 83 -5.17 -8.93 8.37
N PHE A 84 -4.05 -9.63 8.18
CA PHE A 84 -3.11 -9.96 9.24
C PHE A 84 -1.69 -9.49 8.88
N LEU A 85 -0.93 -9.05 9.89
CA LEU A 85 0.49 -8.78 9.73
C LEU A 85 1.27 -10.10 9.74
N LEU A 86 2.20 -10.25 8.81
CA LEU A 86 3.10 -11.40 8.76
C LEU A 86 4.01 -11.43 9.99
N ASP A 87 4.24 -12.61 10.55
CA ASP A 87 5.30 -12.77 11.55
C ASP A 87 6.65 -12.79 10.85
N MET A 88 7.54 -11.88 11.25
CA MET A 88 8.84 -11.68 10.61
C MET A 88 9.93 -12.55 11.24
N GLU A 89 9.67 -13.13 12.40
CA GLU A 89 10.57 -14.00 13.13
C GLU A 89 10.33 -15.49 12.79
N ALA A 90 9.18 -15.78 12.19
CA ALA A 90 8.79 -17.07 11.63
C ALA A 90 9.74 -17.54 10.51
N ARG A 91 10.29 -18.74 10.66
CA ARG A 91 11.17 -19.35 9.64
C ARG A 91 10.45 -19.64 8.34
N ASP A 92 9.19 -20.05 8.43
CA ASP A 92 8.39 -20.41 7.25
C ASP A 92 8.09 -19.18 6.37
N ASN A 93 8.24 -17.98 6.91
CA ASN A 93 8.06 -16.73 6.20
C ASN A 93 9.36 -16.18 5.56
N GLU A 94 10.51 -16.88 5.68
CA GLU A 94 11.80 -16.44 5.11
C GLU A 94 11.74 -16.13 3.59
N PRO A 95 11.05 -16.91 2.74
CA PRO A 95 10.94 -16.57 1.30
C PRO A 95 10.28 -15.21 1.07
N VAL A 96 9.25 -14.88 1.87
CA VAL A 96 8.55 -13.59 1.80
C VAL A 96 9.47 -12.47 2.29
N MET A 97 10.28 -12.73 3.33
CA MET A 97 11.30 -11.81 3.83
C MET A 97 12.32 -11.41 2.76
N LYS A 98 12.83 -12.39 1.99
CA LYS A 98 13.77 -12.12 0.88
C LYS A 98 13.14 -11.22 -0.18
N ARG A 99 11.87 -11.44 -0.52
CA ARG A 99 11.13 -10.57 -1.46
C ARG A 99 11.01 -9.14 -0.94
N MET A 100 10.75 -8.94 0.36
CA MET A 100 10.64 -7.62 0.96
C MET A 100 11.96 -6.84 1.04
N GLN A 101 13.09 -7.56 1.10
CA GLN A 101 14.42 -6.95 1.09
C GLN A 101 14.85 -6.45 -0.30
N LYS A 102 14.12 -6.82 -1.36
CA LYS A 102 14.38 -6.33 -2.73
C LYS A 102 14.37 -4.81 -2.77
N ARG A 103 15.33 -4.23 -3.50
CA ARG A 103 15.55 -2.77 -3.57
C ARG A 103 14.29 -2.00 -4.01
N ALA A 104 13.53 -2.53 -4.96
CA ALA A 104 12.29 -1.90 -5.43
C ALA A 104 11.24 -1.75 -4.31
N VAL A 105 11.08 -2.78 -3.46
CA VAL A 105 10.16 -2.75 -2.31
C VAL A 105 10.68 -1.76 -1.27
N ARG A 106 11.96 -1.88 -0.88
CA ARG A 106 12.55 -1.01 0.15
C ARG A 106 12.48 0.47 -0.24
N ASN A 107 12.84 0.83 -1.46
CA ASN A 107 12.82 2.21 -1.92
C ASN A 107 11.42 2.86 -1.85
N HIS A 108 10.35 2.06 -1.89
CA HIS A 108 8.98 2.57 -1.95
C HIS A 108 8.26 2.58 -0.60
N PHE A 109 8.56 1.63 0.28
CA PHE A 109 7.86 1.45 1.57
C PHE A 109 8.71 1.75 2.80
N VAL A 110 10.04 1.79 2.67
CA VAL A 110 10.94 2.10 3.80
C VAL A 110 11.29 3.57 3.77
N LYS A 111 11.01 4.27 4.86
CA LYS A 111 11.40 5.66 5.04
C LYS A 111 12.93 5.76 5.12
N PRO A 112 13.59 6.59 4.28
CA PRO A 112 15.03 6.74 4.36
C PRO A 112 15.49 7.22 5.73
N ILE A 113 16.56 6.62 6.28
CA ILE A 113 17.02 6.88 7.66
C ILE A 113 17.30 8.35 7.92
N TYR A 114 17.83 9.08 6.93
CA TYR A 114 18.12 10.52 7.04
C TYR A 114 16.87 11.41 7.08
N GLU A 115 15.70 10.87 6.71
CA GLU A 115 14.38 11.56 6.80
C GLU A 115 13.64 11.21 8.09
N ILE A 116 14.12 10.21 8.83
CA ILE A 116 13.66 9.90 10.18
C ILE A 116 14.27 10.97 11.09
N GLY A 117 13.51 12.03 11.35
CA GLY A 117 13.92 13.06 12.30
C GLY A 117 14.02 12.50 13.72
N THR A 118 14.30 13.36 14.71
CA THR A 118 14.19 13.01 16.14
C THR A 118 12.74 12.75 16.60
N ALA A 119 11.78 12.84 15.68
CA ALA A 119 10.35 12.77 15.91
C ALA A 119 9.86 11.31 16.03
N GLY A 120 10.07 10.71 17.20
CA GLY A 120 9.37 9.51 17.66
C GLY A 120 9.75 8.20 16.96
N ASN A 121 9.58 7.07 17.67
CA ASN A 121 9.89 5.75 17.11
C ASN A 121 9.01 5.44 15.89
N ASN A 122 7.73 5.83 15.91
CA ASN A 122 6.70 5.36 14.97
C ASN A 122 6.76 5.95 13.55
N ASP A 123 7.66 6.88 13.28
CA ASP A 123 7.69 7.69 12.04
C ASP A 123 7.93 6.84 10.77
N ALA A 124 8.62 5.71 10.93
CA ALA A 124 8.86 4.74 9.86
C ALA A 124 7.60 3.93 9.53
N ASP A 125 6.88 3.45 10.55
CA ASP A 125 5.67 2.64 10.34
C ASP A 125 4.49 3.48 9.87
N LEU A 126 4.39 4.75 10.30
CA LEU A 126 3.42 5.69 9.74
C LEU A 126 3.66 5.90 8.24
N PHE A 127 4.91 6.09 7.84
CA PHE A 127 5.26 6.21 6.43
C PHE A 127 4.89 4.95 5.65
N ALA A 128 5.33 3.78 6.14
CA ALA A 128 5.07 2.48 5.53
C ALA A 128 3.56 2.19 5.42
N TYR A 129 2.78 2.57 6.43
CA TYR A 129 1.32 2.51 6.43
C TYR A 129 0.72 3.38 5.32
N GLY A 130 1.14 4.64 5.22
CA GLY A 130 0.68 5.57 4.18
C GLY A 130 0.95 5.04 2.78
N ARG A 131 2.14 4.49 2.54
CA ARG A 131 2.53 3.87 1.27
C ARG A 131 1.76 2.58 0.98
N THR A 132 1.46 1.79 2.00
CA THR A 132 0.68 0.55 1.85
C THR A 132 -0.77 0.83 1.47
N ILE A 133 -1.46 1.75 2.15
CA ILE A 133 -2.84 2.10 1.77
C ILE A 133 -2.91 2.76 0.39
N GLN A 134 -1.89 3.55 0.05
CA GLN A 134 -1.74 4.13 -1.27
C GLN A 134 -1.60 3.04 -2.34
N PHE A 135 -0.79 2.01 -2.10
CA PHE A 135 -0.67 0.86 -2.99
C PHE A 135 -2.01 0.16 -3.17
N ILE A 136 -2.73 -0.12 -2.08
CA ILE A 136 -4.05 -0.76 -2.12
C ILE A 136 -5.00 0.05 -3.01
N LEU A 137 -5.06 1.37 -2.84
CA LEU A 137 -5.92 2.25 -3.65
C LEU A 137 -5.57 2.21 -5.14
N ALA A 138 -4.29 2.20 -5.48
CA ALA A 138 -3.83 2.16 -6.87
C ALA A 138 -4.19 0.83 -7.57
N TYR A 139 -4.34 -0.24 -6.79
CA TYR A 139 -4.57 -1.61 -7.27
C TYR A 139 -6.00 -2.11 -7.07
N SER A 140 -6.90 -1.24 -6.62
CA SER A 140 -8.30 -1.60 -6.37
C SER A 140 -9.24 -0.82 -7.29
N GLU A 141 -10.09 -1.54 -8.01
CA GLU A 141 -11.32 -1.02 -8.61
C GLU A 141 -12.41 -1.03 -7.53
N VAL A 142 -12.61 0.11 -6.86
CA VAL A 142 -13.47 0.18 -5.67
C VAL A 142 -14.95 0.28 -6.06
N TYR A 143 -15.78 -0.61 -5.50
CA TYR A 143 -17.24 -0.61 -5.72
C TYR A 143 -18.05 -0.50 -4.41
N PRO A 144 -19.08 0.37 -4.32
CA PRO A 144 -19.28 1.51 -5.20
C PRO A 144 -18.10 2.48 -5.12
N GLU A 145 -17.93 3.32 -6.14
CA GLU A 145 -16.81 4.26 -6.22
C GLU A 145 -16.67 5.11 -4.94
N LEU A 146 -15.42 5.50 -4.65
CA LEU A 146 -15.13 6.44 -3.60
C LEU A 146 -15.78 7.78 -3.93
N SER A 147 -16.40 8.42 -2.93
CA SER A 147 -16.88 9.78 -3.14
C SER A 147 -15.69 10.74 -3.08
N ARG A 148 -15.82 11.93 -3.67
CA ARG A 148 -14.82 13.01 -3.53
C ARG A 148 -14.46 13.31 -2.07
N TRP A 149 -15.42 13.14 -1.15
CA TRP A 149 -15.17 13.30 0.28
C TRP A 149 -14.27 12.19 0.85
N ASP A 150 -14.46 10.95 0.42
CA ASP A 150 -13.62 9.82 0.81
C ASP A 150 -12.21 9.99 0.25
N GLU A 151 -12.09 10.32 -1.04
CA GLU A 151 -10.81 10.56 -1.71
C GLU A 151 -10.02 11.68 -1.03
N ASN A 152 -10.64 12.84 -0.80
CA ASN A 152 -9.99 13.97 -0.12
C ASN A 152 -9.58 13.62 1.31
N ARG A 153 -10.38 12.80 2.01
CA ARG A 153 -10.08 12.37 3.37
C ARG A 153 -8.92 11.37 3.40
N LEU A 154 -8.92 10.39 2.51
CA LEU A 154 -7.84 9.40 2.38
C LEU A 154 -6.54 10.05 1.92
N SER A 155 -6.59 10.96 0.94
CA SER A 155 -5.42 11.71 0.49
C SER A 155 -4.80 12.54 1.62
N ARG A 156 -5.63 13.18 2.46
CA ARG A 156 -5.16 13.85 3.68
C ARG A 156 -4.49 12.87 4.65
N VAL A 157 -5.07 11.69 4.87
CA VAL A 157 -4.47 10.67 5.74
C VAL A 157 -3.11 10.24 5.20
N ILE A 158 -3.01 9.93 3.90
CA ILE A 158 -1.78 9.52 3.23
C ILE A 158 -0.71 10.61 3.38
N GLY A 159 -1.01 11.85 2.99
CA GLY A 159 -0.05 12.94 3.05
C GLY A 159 0.49 13.21 4.46
N ARG A 160 -0.33 13.03 5.50
CA ARG A 160 0.11 13.17 6.90
C ARG A 160 0.95 11.99 7.40
N CYS A 161 0.78 10.81 6.80
CA CYS A 161 1.58 9.61 7.08
C CYS A 161 2.94 9.65 6.36
N THR A 162 2.95 10.04 5.08
CA THR A 162 4.15 10.06 4.22
C THR A 162 5.02 11.29 4.43
N GLY A 163 4.53 12.29 5.16
CA GLY A 163 5.27 13.53 5.44
C GLY A 163 5.15 14.59 4.35
N GLU A 164 4.29 14.37 3.36
CA GLU A 164 3.91 15.39 2.37
C GLU A 164 3.12 16.51 3.04
N SER A 165 2.25 16.23 4.01
CA SER A 165 1.52 17.28 4.72
C SER A 165 2.37 17.99 5.77
N ARG A 166 2.13 19.29 5.97
CA ARG A 166 2.78 20.09 7.03
C ARG A 166 2.56 19.50 8.44
N ARG A 167 1.36 18.97 8.70
CA ARG A 167 1.02 18.30 9.96
C ARG A 167 1.22 16.79 9.79
N LYS A 168 1.99 16.17 10.67
CA LYS A 168 2.16 14.71 10.71
C LYS A 168 1.23 14.07 11.75
N TYR A 169 1.07 12.76 11.69
CA TYR A 169 0.50 12.00 12.81
C TYR A 169 1.60 11.67 13.83
N ALA A 170 1.24 11.60 15.11
CA ALA A 170 2.16 11.13 16.15
C ALA A 170 2.11 9.59 16.31
N ASP A 171 0.96 8.99 16.02
CA ASP A 171 0.69 7.57 16.20
C ASP A 171 -0.47 7.10 15.29
N LEU A 172 -0.66 5.78 15.23
CA LEU A 172 -1.72 5.14 14.45
C LEU A 172 -3.12 5.36 15.06
N GLN A 173 -3.23 5.75 16.33
CA GLN A 173 -4.53 6.07 16.94
C GLN A 173 -5.11 7.36 16.37
N GLN A 174 -4.27 8.36 16.07
CA GLN A 174 -4.70 9.55 15.34
C GLN A 174 -5.15 9.21 13.92
N VAL A 175 -4.46 8.29 13.24
CA VAL A 175 -4.86 7.77 11.93
C VAL A 175 -6.25 7.14 12.01
N LEU A 176 -6.49 6.24 12.97
CA LEU A 176 -7.78 5.56 13.16
C LEU A 176 -8.96 6.51 13.38
N LYS A 177 -8.73 7.65 14.03
CA LYS A 177 -9.73 8.72 14.24
C LYS A 177 -10.04 9.47 12.94
N ASP A 178 -9.01 9.71 12.13
CA ASP A 178 -9.13 10.49 10.91
C ASP A 178 -9.56 9.65 9.69
N LEU A 179 -9.44 8.32 9.74
CA LEU A 179 -9.96 7.42 8.69
C LEU A 179 -11.49 7.48 8.56
N PRO A 180 -12.05 7.25 7.35
CA PRO A 180 -13.49 7.03 7.17
C PRO A 180 -14.03 5.94 8.10
N ALA A 181 -15.30 6.08 8.48
CA ALA A 181 -16.00 5.01 9.21
C ALA A 181 -16.38 3.90 8.24
N VAL A 182 -16.31 2.64 8.69
CA VAL A 182 -16.80 1.52 7.90
C VAL A 182 -18.31 1.72 7.68
N PRO A 183 -18.79 1.73 6.43
CA PRO A 183 -20.22 1.79 6.14
C PRO A 183 -20.94 0.66 6.88
N LYS A 184 -21.97 1.00 7.66
CA LYS A 184 -22.85 -0.02 8.23
C LYS A 184 -23.56 -0.69 7.07
N HIS A 185 -23.38 -2.01 6.91
CA HIS A 185 -24.21 -2.78 5.99
C HIS A 185 -25.66 -2.51 6.38
N ARG A 186 -26.41 -1.77 5.54
CA ARG A 186 -27.86 -1.69 5.70
C ARG A 186 -28.34 -3.08 5.32
N SER A 187 -28.51 -3.96 6.30
CA SER A 187 -29.33 -5.13 6.09
C SER A 187 -30.67 -4.62 5.59
N SER A 188 -30.98 -4.89 4.32
CA SER A 188 -32.33 -4.87 3.79
C SER A 188 -33.11 -6.00 4.46
N VAL A 189 -33.29 -5.91 5.78
CA VAL A 189 -34.34 -6.62 6.46
C VAL A 189 -35.61 -6.04 5.88
N HIS A 190 -36.30 -6.83 5.08
CA HIS A 190 -37.72 -6.66 4.82
C HIS A 190 -38.42 -6.40 6.17
N ARG A 191 -38.65 -5.12 6.49
CA ARG A 191 -39.68 -4.75 7.46
C ARG A 191 -41.00 -5.02 6.75
N LEU A 192 -41.56 -6.20 6.96
CA LEU A 192 -43.00 -6.36 6.91
C LEU A 192 -43.54 -5.49 8.05
N ASN A 193 -43.91 -4.24 7.72
CA ASN A 193 -44.82 -3.52 8.56
C ASN A 193 -46.20 -4.13 8.34
N GLU A 194 -46.76 -4.70 9.39
CA GLU A 194 -48.20 -4.89 9.49
C GLU A 194 -48.88 -3.55 9.21
N ASN A 195 -49.97 -3.61 8.44
CA ASN A 195 -50.77 -2.51 7.91
C ASN A 195 -50.36 -2.07 6.50
N GLY A 196 -51.06 -2.68 5.55
CA GLY A 196 -51.02 -2.41 4.13
C GLY A 196 -51.17 -0.93 3.83
N HIS A 197 -50.25 -0.45 2.99
CA HIS A 197 -50.43 0.45 1.85
C HIS A 197 -49.03 0.79 1.34
N VAL A 198 -48.54 0.05 0.34
CA VAL A 198 -47.23 0.29 -0.28
C VAL A 198 -47.35 1.49 -1.22
N LYS A 199 -46.88 2.67 -0.77
CA LYS A 199 -46.57 3.76 -1.70
C LYS A 199 -45.27 3.44 -2.44
N VAL A 200 -45.39 2.81 -3.61
CA VAL A 200 -44.27 2.65 -4.55
C VAL A 200 -43.89 4.03 -5.07
N LYS A 201 -42.87 4.67 -4.48
CA LYS A 201 -42.16 5.75 -5.17
C LYS A 201 -41.23 5.10 -6.19
N LYS A 202 -41.67 5.06 -7.45
CA LYS A 202 -40.79 4.80 -8.59
C LYS A 202 -39.80 5.95 -8.70
N THR A 203 -38.59 5.78 -8.18
CA THR A 203 -37.43 6.55 -8.65
C THR A 203 -36.70 5.70 -9.67
N VAL A 204 -37.05 5.95 -10.94
CA VAL A 204 -36.21 5.66 -12.09
C VAL A 204 -35.02 6.61 -11.98
N ILE A 205 -33.80 6.10 -11.79
CA ILE A 205 -32.58 6.87 -12.02
C ILE A 205 -31.66 6.03 -12.90
N LEU A 206 -31.81 6.32 -14.18
CA LEU A 206 -30.85 6.33 -15.28
C LEU A 206 -29.49 5.67 -15.02
N ALA A 207 -29.24 4.56 -15.74
CA ALA A 207 -27.89 4.10 -16.03
C ALA A 207 -27.12 5.24 -16.74
N GLY A 208 -26.14 5.81 -16.06
CA GLY A 208 -25.22 6.79 -16.61
C GLY A 208 -23.88 6.13 -16.91
N ALA A 209 -23.43 6.27 -18.15
CA ALA A 209 -22.26 5.64 -18.73
C ALA A 209 -20.93 6.01 -18.02
N ALA A 210 -19.98 5.09 -18.19
CA ALA A 210 -18.59 5.18 -17.77
C ALA A 210 -17.90 6.51 -18.09
N ALA A 211 -17.08 6.99 -17.16
CA ALA A 211 -15.93 7.82 -17.44
C ALA A 211 -14.85 7.51 -16.39
N GLY A 212 -13.89 6.66 -16.77
CA GLY A 212 -12.61 6.60 -16.09
C GLY A 212 -11.97 7.99 -16.09
N LEU A 213 -11.38 8.36 -14.96
CA LEU A 213 -10.44 9.48 -14.74
C LEU A 213 -10.32 10.50 -15.89
N THR A 214 -11.37 11.31 -16.10
CA THR A 214 -11.24 12.56 -16.86
C THR A 214 -10.80 13.67 -15.93
N VAL A 215 -9.55 14.10 -16.11
CA VAL A 215 -8.98 15.37 -15.65
C VAL A 215 -9.98 16.50 -15.91
N CYS A 216 -10.51 17.12 -14.85
CA CYS A 216 -11.32 18.33 -14.98
C CYS A 216 -10.44 19.57 -14.77
N VAL A 217 -9.84 20.06 -15.86
CA VAL A 217 -9.44 21.47 -15.97
C VAL A 217 -10.72 22.29 -16.03
N VAL A 218 -11.12 22.91 -14.92
CA VAL A 218 -12.20 23.89 -14.96
C VAL A 218 -11.61 25.21 -15.45
N MET A 219 -11.81 25.50 -16.74
CA MET A 219 -11.60 26.83 -17.31
C MET A 219 -12.63 27.80 -16.72
N GLY A 220 -12.16 28.71 -15.87
CA GLY A 220 -12.94 29.85 -15.41
C GLY A 220 -13.10 30.87 -16.53
N ALA A 221 -14.29 30.94 -17.13
CA ALA A 221 -14.73 32.08 -17.92
C ALA A 221 -14.91 33.29 -16.98
N GLY A 222 -14.28 34.41 -17.33
CA GLY A 222 -14.10 35.54 -16.42
C GLY A 222 -15.30 36.46 -16.22
N ARG A 223 -15.15 37.37 -15.25
CA ARG A 223 -15.66 38.74 -15.37
C ARG A 223 -14.75 39.70 -14.58
N LYS A 224 -14.36 40.77 -15.27
CA LYS A 224 -13.67 41.97 -14.78
C LYS A 224 -14.45 42.61 -13.62
N GLU A 225 -13.73 43.22 -12.68
CA GLU A 225 -13.78 44.67 -12.46
C GLU A 225 -12.41 45.20 -12.00
N ILE A 226 -12.07 46.37 -12.53
CA ILE A 226 -10.88 47.18 -12.30
C ILE A 226 -11.34 48.40 -11.49
N SER A 227 -10.63 48.73 -10.41
CA SER A 227 -10.50 50.08 -9.79
C SER A 227 -9.88 49.85 -8.41
N GLY A 228 -8.85 50.53 -7.91
CA GLY A 228 -8.23 51.79 -8.25
C GLY A 228 -7.63 52.36 -6.95
N THR A 229 -6.31 52.47 -6.90
CA THR A 229 -5.53 53.58 -6.34
C THR A 229 -5.76 54.03 -4.86
N ALA A 230 -4.77 53.68 -4.03
CA ALA A 230 -3.95 54.55 -3.15
C ALA A 230 -4.50 55.25 -1.88
N LYS A 231 -3.65 55.10 -0.83
CA LYS A 231 -3.18 56.11 0.15
C LYS A 231 -4.14 56.59 1.26
N ASN A 232 -3.83 56.26 2.52
CA ASN A 232 -2.99 57.10 3.41
C ASN A 232 -2.92 56.56 4.86
N GLN A 233 -1.78 56.85 5.50
CA GLN A 233 -1.49 56.70 6.93
C GLN A 233 -2.27 57.71 7.78
N ALA A 234 -2.57 57.36 9.03
CA ALA A 234 -2.53 58.27 10.18
C ALA A 234 -2.48 57.48 11.50
N GLU A 235 -1.70 57.99 12.44
CA GLU A 235 -1.27 57.39 13.70
C GLU A 235 -2.24 57.61 14.89
N MET A 236 -1.96 56.85 15.96
CA MET A 236 -1.87 57.27 17.38
C MET A 236 -3.10 57.26 18.31
N SER A 237 -2.93 56.43 19.36
CA SER A 237 -3.07 56.73 20.79
C SER A 237 -4.33 56.25 21.54
N GLY A 238 -4.10 55.58 22.68
CA GLY A 238 -5.02 55.62 23.83
C GLY A 238 -5.32 54.30 24.55
N LYS A 239 -4.75 54.13 25.75
CA LYS A 239 -4.93 53.07 26.78
C LYS A 239 -6.38 52.65 27.09
N SER A 240 -6.60 51.35 27.38
CA SER A 240 -7.04 50.79 28.69
C SER A 240 -7.57 49.33 28.56
N ILE A 241 -7.39 48.53 29.62
CA ILE A 241 -7.88 47.15 29.90
C ILE A 241 -8.56 47.24 31.29
N PRO A 242 -9.48 46.35 31.78
CA PRO A 242 -10.12 45.13 31.24
C PRO A 242 -11.66 45.08 31.36
N GLU A 243 -12.34 44.14 30.69
CA GLU A 243 -13.27 43.18 31.35
C GLU A 243 -13.76 42.09 30.39
N GLU A 244 -13.89 40.87 30.91
CA GLU A 244 -14.26 39.63 30.25
C GLU A 244 -15.69 39.63 29.71
N VAL A 245 -15.91 39.16 28.47
CA VAL A 245 -16.99 38.20 28.13
C VAL A 245 -16.55 37.29 26.98
N SER A 246 -16.72 35.99 27.21
CA SER A 246 -16.56 34.80 26.37
C SER A 246 -16.75 34.91 24.84
N MET A 247 -15.87 34.24 24.07
CA MET A 247 -16.22 33.56 22.80
C MET A 247 -15.37 32.29 22.60
N PRO A 248 -15.91 31.24 21.95
CA PRO A 248 -15.20 29.97 21.78
C PRO A 248 -14.05 30.15 20.78
N LYS A 249 -12.86 29.65 21.14
CA LYS A 249 -11.70 29.63 20.25
C LYS A 249 -12.04 28.84 18.99
N GLU A 250 -12.24 29.55 17.88
CA GLU A 250 -12.40 29.00 16.55
C GLU A 250 -11.22 28.06 16.24
N LYS A 251 -11.54 26.80 15.93
CA LYS A 251 -10.58 25.86 15.36
C LYS A 251 -10.14 26.45 14.02
N LYS A 252 -8.90 26.93 13.96
CA LYS A 252 -8.23 27.30 12.71
C LYS A 252 -8.06 26.02 11.87
N VAL A 253 -9.08 25.74 11.05
CA VAL A 253 -9.00 24.71 10.01
C VAL A 253 -7.96 25.19 9.02
N GLU A 254 -6.80 24.55 9.05
CA GLU A 254 -5.73 24.81 8.10
C GLU A 254 -6.20 24.23 6.75
N TYR A 255 -6.63 25.10 5.85
CA TYR A 255 -6.98 24.74 4.48
C TYR A 255 -5.72 24.18 3.82
N ILE A 256 -5.70 22.86 3.62
CA ILE A 256 -4.65 22.19 2.86
C ILE A 256 -4.87 22.60 1.40
N ASN A 257 -3.85 23.18 0.77
CA ASN A 257 -3.90 23.64 -0.63
C ASN A 257 -4.27 22.46 -1.55
N GLU A 258 -5.42 22.52 -2.22
CA GLU A 258 -5.93 21.47 -3.10
C GLU A 258 -4.94 21.10 -4.21
N GLU A 259 -4.19 22.08 -4.73
CA GLU A 259 -3.15 21.85 -5.74
C GLU A 259 -2.00 20.97 -5.21
N TYR A 260 -1.67 21.14 -3.93
CA TYR A 260 -0.65 20.33 -3.27
C TYR A 260 -1.11 18.88 -3.11
N VAL A 261 -2.36 18.70 -2.67
CA VAL A 261 -3.00 17.39 -2.51
C VAL A 261 -3.07 16.65 -3.84
N GLN A 262 -3.41 17.37 -4.92
CA GLN A 262 -3.50 16.83 -6.26
C GLN A 262 -2.12 16.39 -6.79
N ARG A 263 -1.10 17.24 -6.68
CA ARG A 263 0.26 16.93 -7.13
C ARG A 263 0.91 15.80 -6.32
N ALA A 264 0.61 15.75 -5.02
CA ALA A 264 1.02 14.66 -4.16
C ALA A 264 0.34 13.35 -4.59
N ALA A 265 -0.97 13.36 -4.85
CA ALA A 265 -1.74 12.21 -5.33
C ALA A 265 -1.26 11.71 -6.71
N GLU A 266 -0.92 12.60 -7.64
CA GLU A 266 -0.40 12.25 -8.97
C GLU A 266 0.98 11.57 -8.89
N LYS A 267 1.92 12.15 -8.14
CA LYS A 267 3.25 11.54 -7.89
C LYS A 267 3.11 10.18 -7.21
N THR A 268 2.14 10.09 -6.31
CA THR A 268 1.78 8.90 -5.56
C THR A 268 1.21 7.80 -6.46
N GLY A 269 0.27 8.13 -7.34
CA GLY A 269 -0.27 7.20 -8.34
C GLY A 269 0.81 6.66 -9.27
N MET A 270 1.63 7.56 -9.84
CA MET A 270 2.76 7.16 -10.71
C MET A 270 3.76 6.24 -9.98
N ALA A 271 4.09 6.55 -8.72
CA ALA A 271 5.02 5.71 -7.98
C ALA A 271 4.44 4.31 -7.71
N ALA A 272 3.15 4.22 -7.41
CA ALA A 272 2.47 2.94 -7.16
C ALA A 272 2.39 2.10 -8.44
N GLU A 273 2.12 2.73 -9.58
CA GLU A 273 2.12 2.09 -10.91
C GLU A 273 3.52 1.61 -11.34
N ILE A 274 4.57 2.41 -11.11
CA ILE A 274 5.96 1.97 -11.41
C ILE A 274 6.35 0.77 -10.53
N LEU A 275 6.00 0.82 -9.24
CA LEU A 275 6.22 -0.32 -8.34
C LEU A 275 5.42 -1.54 -8.80
N ALA A 276 4.20 -1.31 -9.29
CA ALA A 276 3.32 -2.34 -9.78
C ALA A 276 3.95 -3.14 -10.91
N GLU A 277 4.37 -2.41 -11.94
CA GLU A 277 5.06 -2.97 -13.09
C GLU A 277 6.36 -3.66 -12.68
N SER A 278 7.12 -3.09 -11.76
CA SER A 278 8.38 -3.69 -11.30
C SER A 278 8.15 -5.02 -10.60
N LEU A 279 7.14 -5.12 -9.74
CA LEU A 279 6.79 -6.36 -9.05
C LEU A 279 6.21 -7.39 -10.02
N GLU A 280 5.48 -6.96 -11.04
CA GLU A 280 4.93 -7.86 -12.06
C GLU A 280 6.02 -8.42 -12.98
N LYS A 281 6.93 -7.58 -13.46
CA LYS A 281 8.12 -8.02 -14.20
C LYS A 281 8.94 -9.03 -13.40
N GLN A 282 9.08 -8.82 -12.09
CA GLN A 282 9.76 -9.76 -11.21
C GLN A 282 8.98 -11.07 -11.03
N ARG A 283 7.67 -11.02 -10.79
CA ARG A 283 6.83 -12.21 -10.66
C ARG A 283 6.90 -13.07 -11.93
N ILE A 284 6.78 -12.45 -13.10
CA ILE A 284 6.91 -13.14 -14.39
C ILE A 284 8.29 -13.78 -14.52
N ALA A 285 9.36 -13.08 -14.14
CA ALA A 285 10.70 -13.65 -14.15
C ALA A 285 10.82 -14.86 -13.20
N GLU A 286 10.27 -14.80 -11.98
CA GLU A 286 10.22 -15.92 -11.03
C GLU A 286 9.45 -17.12 -11.59
N GLU A 287 8.28 -16.90 -12.21
CA GLU A 287 7.49 -17.97 -12.85
C GLU A 287 8.21 -18.59 -14.06
N MET A 288 8.90 -17.78 -14.86
CA MET A 288 9.67 -18.27 -15.99
C MET A 288 10.89 -19.08 -15.53
N ILE A 289 11.58 -18.68 -14.46
CA ILE A 289 12.66 -19.47 -13.84
C ILE A 289 12.14 -20.85 -13.41
N LEU A 290 10.98 -20.90 -12.75
CA LEU A 290 10.35 -22.15 -12.35
C LEU A 290 9.95 -23.01 -13.56
N ALA A 291 9.36 -22.39 -14.59
CA ALA A 291 8.97 -23.09 -15.81
C ALA A 291 10.19 -23.69 -16.53
N TYR A 292 11.28 -22.94 -16.68
CA TYR A 292 12.51 -23.46 -17.28
C TYR A 292 13.16 -24.55 -16.42
N GLY A 293 13.15 -24.41 -15.09
CA GLY A 293 13.58 -25.47 -14.18
C GLY A 293 12.80 -26.76 -14.40
N ARG A 294 11.48 -26.65 -14.60
CA ARG A 294 10.62 -27.81 -14.89
C ARG A 294 10.92 -28.44 -16.25
N VAL A 295 11.24 -27.63 -17.28
CA VAL A 295 11.70 -28.15 -18.58
C VAL A 295 13.00 -28.92 -18.43
N MET A 296 13.97 -28.38 -17.67
CA MET A 296 15.25 -29.06 -17.41
C MET A 296 15.09 -30.39 -16.66
N GLU A 297 14.01 -30.57 -15.88
CA GLU A 297 13.69 -31.81 -15.18
C GLU A 297 12.99 -32.86 -16.06
N LEU A 298 12.07 -32.42 -16.92
CA LEU A 298 11.14 -33.32 -17.62
C LEU A 298 11.52 -33.63 -19.07
N GLU A 299 12.27 -32.74 -19.72
CA GLU A 299 12.64 -32.90 -21.11
C GLU A 299 13.81 -33.90 -21.25
N GLU A 300 13.84 -34.65 -22.35
CA GLU A 300 14.91 -35.61 -22.67
C GLU A 300 15.88 -35.08 -23.74
N ASP A 301 15.43 -34.09 -24.53
CA ASP A 301 16.23 -33.45 -25.57
C ASP A 301 17.29 -32.54 -24.96
N SER A 302 18.56 -32.95 -25.10
CA SER A 302 19.74 -32.22 -24.59
C SER A 302 19.79 -30.76 -25.06
N GLU A 303 19.41 -30.47 -26.31
CA GLU A 303 19.45 -29.10 -26.83
C GLU A 303 18.37 -28.22 -26.18
N LYS A 304 17.18 -28.76 -25.93
CA LYS A 304 16.11 -28.03 -25.24
C LYS A 304 16.40 -27.83 -23.75
N ILE A 305 17.00 -28.83 -23.08
CA ILE A 305 17.46 -28.70 -21.69
C ILE A 305 18.49 -27.57 -21.60
N LYS A 306 19.43 -27.53 -22.55
CA LYS A 306 20.46 -26.49 -22.63
C LYS A 306 19.86 -25.10 -22.83
N GLU A 307 18.95 -24.96 -23.81
CA GLU A 307 18.29 -23.69 -24.09
C GLU A 307 17.48 -23.19 -22.88
N ALA A 308 16.71 -24.07 -22.24
CA ALA A 308 15.97 -23.76 -21.02
C ALA A 308 16.91 -23.35 -19.88
N GLY A 309 18.01 -24.07 -19.71
CA GLY A 309 19.03 -23.80 -18.69
C GLY A 309 19.72 -22.46 -18.86
N ILE A 310 20.13 -22.11 -20.08
CA ILE A 310 20.72 -20.80 -20.39
C ILE A 310 19.71 -19.68 -20.10
N LYS A 311 18.46 -19.83 -20.56
CA LYS A 311 17.40 -18.84 -20.30
C LYS A 311 17.09 -18.70 -18.81
N LYS A 312 17.15 -19.78 -18.04
CA LYS A 312 17.00 -19.77 -16.57
C LYS A 312 18.15 -19.00 -15.91
N MET A 313 19.40 -19.27 -16.30
CA MET A 313 20.58 -18.57 -15.79
C MET A 313 20.51 -17.07 -16.04
N GLU A 314 20.18 -16.63 -17.26
CA GLU A 314 20.07 -15.21 -17.57
C GLU A 314 19.04 -14.49 -16.68
N LEU A 315 17.92 -15.15 -16.37
CA LEU A 315 16.89 -14.59 -15.51
C LEU A 315 17.35 -14.51 -14.05
N GLU A 316 18.09 -15.52 -13.56
CA GLU A 316 18.70 -15.53 -12.22
C GLU A 316 19.75 -14.41 -12.09
N MET A 317 20.61 -14.25 -13.09
CA MET A 317 21.60 -13.16 -13.19
C MET A 317 20.93 -11.78 -13.23
N LYS A 318 19.84 -11.61 -14.01
CA LYS A 318 19.06 -10.36 -14.04
C LYS A 318 18.42 -10.02 -12.68
N GLN A 319 18.21 -11.01 -11.82
CA GLN A 319 17.76 -10.81 -10.44
C GLN A 319 18.93 -10.59 -9.45
N GLY A 320 20.17 -10.72 -9.89
CA GLY A 320 21.38 -10.60 -9.08
C GLY A 320 21.69 -11.87 -8.27
N ASP A 321 21.06 -13.00 -8.60
CA ASP A 321 21.26 -14.28 -7.92
C ASP A 321 22.32 -15.12 -8.65
N TYR A 322 23.56 -14.62 -8.62
CA TYR A 322 24.69 -15.22 -9.35
C TYR A 322 25.08 -16.61 -8.81
N GLU A 323 24.93 -16.83 -7.49
CA GLU A 323 25.16 -18.15 -6.89
C GLU A 323 24.17 -19.19 -7.43
N GLN A 324 22.88 -18.84 -7.51
CA GLN A 324 21.87 -19.73 -8.08
C GLN A 324 22.07 -19.95 -9.58
N ALA A 325 22.50 -18.91 -10.32
CA ALA A 325 22.85 -19.03 -11.73
C ALA A 325 24.02 -20.02 -11.96
N LEU A 326 25.05 -19.97 -11.10
CA LEU A 326 26.16 -20.94 -11.14
C LEU A 326 25.70 -22.37 -10.84
N GLU A 327 24.77 -22.55 -9.90
CA GLU A 327 24.21 -23.87 -9.62
C GLU A 327 23.38 -24.40 -10.80
N THR A 328 22.57 -23.54 -11.44
CA THR A 328 21.89 -23.89 -12.69
C THR A 328 22.89 -24.29 -13.77
N ALA A 329 24.01 -23.58 -13.90
CA ALA A 329 25.05 -23.87 -14.88
C ALA A 329 25.65 -25.26 -14.73
N LYS A 330 25.92 -25.69 -13.48
CA LYS A 330 26.42 -27.04 -13.18
C LYS A 330 25.43 -28.09 -13.66
N VAL A 331 24.15 -27.93 -13.34
CA VAL A 331 23.09 -28.86 -13.76
C VAL A 331 22.99 -28.94 -15.29
N VAL A 332 23.12 -27.81 -15.99
CA VAL A 332 23.14 -27.80 -17.46
C VAL A 332 24.36 -28.54 -18.00
N ALA A 333 25.56 -28.24 -17.49
CA ALA A 333 26.80 -28.87 -17.93
C ALA A 333 26.77 -30.39 -17.74
N GLU A 334 26.25 -30.85 -16.60
CA GLU A 334 26.08 -32.28 -16.30
C GLU A 334 25.13 -32.99 -17.27
N LYS A 335 24.03 -32.32 -17.65
CA LYS A 335 23.01 -32.93 -18.52
C LYS A 335 23.32 -32.83 -20.01
N THR A 336 24.05 -31.80 -20.44
CA THR A 336 24.17 -31.47 -21.88
C THR A 336 25.62 -31.46 -22.39
N GLY A 337 26.61 -31.64 -21.52
CA GLY A 337 28.04 -31.65 -21.91
C GLY A 337 28.66 -30.26 -22.10
N GLY A 338 27.97 -29.20 -21.67
CA GLY A 338 28.43 -27.81 -21.74
C GLY A 338 28.27 -27.14 -23.12
N SER A 339 28.56 -25.84 -23.18
CA SER A 339 28.65 -25.06 -24.42
C SER A 339 29.53 -23.82 -24.24
N GLU A 340 29.92 -23.21 -25.35
CA GLU A 340 30.68 -21.96 -25.33
C GLU A 340 29.86 -20.80 -24.73
N GLU A 341 28.58 -20.72 -25.06
CA GLU A 341 27.63 -19.77 -24.47
C GLU A 341 27.47 -19.96 -22.95
N LEU A 342 27.40 -21.22 -22.49
CA LEU A 342 27.35 -21.54 -21.06
C LEU A 342 28.64 -21.12 -20.35
N SER A 343 29.79 -21.29 -20.99
CA SER A 343 31.10 -20.93 -20.43
C SER A 343 31.26 -19.43 -20.26
N VAL A 344 30.74 -18.64 -21.20
CA VAL A 344 30.71 -17.16 -21.12
C VAL A 344 29.86 -16.72 -19.92
N LEU A 345 28.64 -17.26 -19.78
CA LEU A 345 27.75 -16.90 -18.67
C LEU A 345 28.30 -17.32 -17.30
N ILE A 346 29.00 -18.46 -17.20
CA ILE A 346 29.69 -18.88 -15.98
C ILE A 346 30.75 -17.84 -15.60
N GLY A 347 31.58 -17.39 -16.55
CA GLY A 347 32.61 -16.38 -16.30
C GLY A 347 32.02 -15.06 -15.79
N GLU A 348 30.92 -14.59 -16.40
CA GLU A 348 30.21 -13.38 -15.95
C GLU A 348 29.66 -13.52 -14.51
N CYS A 349 29.17 -14.70 -14.15
CA CYS A 349 28.70 -14.97 -12.80
C CYS A 349 29.84 -14.99 -11.79
N GLU A 350 30.94 -15.69 -12.10
CA GLU A 350 32.11 -15.80 -11.23
C GLU A 350 32.73 -14.44 -10.92
N GLU A 351 32.82 -13.54 -11.90
CA GLU A 351 33.30 -12.16 -11.72
C GLU A 351 32.35 -11.30 -10.85
N SER A 352 31.07 -11.66 -10.78
CA SER A 352 30.03 -10.90 -10.07
C SER A 352 29.75 -11.43 -8.66
N THR A 353 30.26 -12.61 -8.30
CA THR A 353 30.25 -13.16 -6.93
C THR A 353 31.39 -12.57 -6.09
N PRO A 354 31.11 -12.01 -4.89
CA PRO A 354 32.10 -11.33 -4.06
C PRO A 354 33.13 -12.23 -3.36
#